data_AF-A0A7V9V537-F1
#
_entry.id   AF-A0A7V9V537-F1
#
_cell.length_a   1.000
_cell.length_b   1.000
_cell.length_c   1.000
_cell.angle_alpha   90.00
_cell.angle_beta   90.00
_cell.angle_gamma   90.00
#
_symmetry.space_group_name_H-M   'P 1'
#
loop_
_entity.id
_entity.type
_entity.pdbx_description
1 polymer ?
#
loop_
_entity_poly.entity_id
_entity_poly.type
_entity_poly.pdbx_seq_one_letter_code
_entity_poly.pdbx_strand_id
1 'polypeptide(L)'
;MGLLGRYTHWLHTQWPAGAIEKLPVSGRNGETALPGVRIVGDLTGIPLLKFSSKTGADAVRAILQEADFKRANNSDVELLDLAIIGG
;
A
#
# COMPACT_ATOMS: atom_id res chain seq x y z
N MET A 1 -12.85 -19.73 30.96
CA MET A 1 -11.57 -19.50 30.23
C MET A 1 -10.50 -19.00 31.19
N GLY A 2 -9.47 -19.81 31.44
CA GLY A 2 -8.33 -19.45 32.32
C GLY A 2 -7.40 -18.39 31.70
N LEU A 3 -6.37 -17.97 32.44
CA LEU A 3 -5.45 -16.89 32.05
C LEU A 3 -4.79 -17.14 30.68
N LEU A 4 -4.33 -18.37 30.45
CA LEU A 4 -3.71 -18.80 29.19
C LEU A 4 -4.69 -18.79 28.00
N GLY A 5 -5.96 -19.14 28.24
CA GLY A 5 -7.00 -19.09 27.19
C GLY A 5 -7.34 -17.65 26.78
N ARG A 6 -7.35 -16.71 27.73
CA ARG A 6 -7.53 -15.28 27.44
C ARG A 6 -6.31 -14.69 26.71
N TYR A 7 -5.11 -15.08 27.13
CA TYR A 7 -3.86 -14.63 26.51
C TYR A 7 -3.72 -15.11 25.06
N THR A 8 -3.99 -16.40 24.80
CA THR A 8 -3.94 -16.96 23.44
C THR A 8 -5.04 -16.40 22.53
N HIS A 9 -6.22 -16.09 23.07
CA HIS A 9 -7.27 -15.39 22.34
C HIS A 9 -6.87 -13.94 21.99
N TRP A 10 -6.26 -13.20 22.93
CA TRP A 10 -5.70 -11.86 22.67
C TRP A 10 -4.57 -11.88 21.64
N LEU A 11 -3.75 -12.94 21.62
CA LEU A 11 -2.68 -13.16 20.63
C LEU A 11 -3.20 -13.54 19.22
N HIS A 12 -4.49 -13.45 18.95
CA HIS A 12 -5.05 -13.58 17.60
C HIS A 12 -4.72 -14.90 16.89
N THR A 13 -5.03 -16.05 17.51
CA THR A 13 -5.02 -17.36 16.81
C THR A 13 -6.15 -17.52 15.77
N GLN A 14 -6.82 -16.43 15.38
CA GLN A 14 -7.97 -16.44 14.47
C GLN A 14 -7.64 -15.98 13.04
N TRP A 15 -6.40 -15.62 12.75
CA TRP A 15 -5.98 -15.35 11.36
C TRP A 15 -5.56 -16.66 10.72
N PRO A 16 -6.09 -17.01 9.52
CA PRO A 16 -5.71 -18.23 8.84
C PRO A 16 -4.23 -18.16 8.45
N ALA A 17 -3.37 -18.70 9.31
CA ALA A 17 -1.99 -18.97 8.97
C ALA A 17 -1.96 -20.26 8.14
N GLY A 18 -1.49 -20.20 6.90
CA GLY A 18 -1.17 -21.41 6.14
C GLY A 18 -1.46 -21.38 4.63
N ALA A 19 -2.28 -20.45 4.14
CA ALA A 19 -2.40 -20.23 2.70
C ALA A 19 -1.37 -19.17 2.27
N ILE A 20 -0.50 -19.53 1.33
CA ILE A 20 0.40 -18.55 0.69
C ILE A 20 -0.47 -17.61 -0.13
N GLU A 21 -0.57 -16.36 0.30
CA GLU A 21 -1.20 -15.31 -0.50
C GLU A 21 -0.24 -14.89 -1.62
N LYS A 22 -0.73 -14.90 -2.86
CA LYS A 22 0.06 -14.47 -4.01
C LYS A 22 0.01 -12.95 -4.08
N LEU A 23 1.14 -12.31 -3.77
CA LEU A 23 1.27 -10.87 -3.96
C LEU A 23 1.22 -10.50 -5.45
N PRO A 24 0.71 -9.30 -5.78
CA PRO A 24 0.75 -8.80 -7.14
C PRO A 24 2.20 -8.63 -7.62
N VAL A 25 2.42 -8.88 -8.90
CA VAL A 25 3.69 -8.52 -9.54
C VAL A 25 3.72 -7.00 -9.66
N SER A 26 4.74 -6.37 -9.10
CA SER A 26 4.96 -4.93 -9.17
C SER A 26 6.44 -4.61 -9.38
N GLY A 27 6.70 -3.44 -9.98
CA GLY A 27 8.05 -2.91 -10.11
C GLY A 27 8.62 -2.44 -8.78
N ARG A 28 9.88 -2.02 -8.78
CA ARG A 28 10.62 -1.62 -7.57
C ARG A 28 9.92 -0.51 -6.77
N ASN A 29 9.24 0.41 -7.44
CA ASN A 29 8.50 1.50 -6.79
C ASN A 29 6.98 1.29 -6.93
N GLY A 30 6.54 0.02 -7.01
CA GLY A 30 5.13 -0.33 -7.10
C GLY A 30 4.53 -0.21 -8.49
N GLU A 31 5.33 -0.05 -9.55
CA GLU A 31 4.83 0.09 -10.92
C GLU A 31 3.90 -1.07 -11.30
N THR A 32 2.76 -0.76 -11.92
CA THR A 32 1.87 -1.74 -12.53
C THR A 32 1.97 -1.67 -14.06
N ALA A 33 1.20 -2.51 -14.76
CA ALA A 33 1.07 -2.41 -16.21
C ALA A 33 0.31 -1.14 -16.67
N LEU A 34 -0.39 -0.45 -15.76
CA LEU A 34 -1.12 0.77 -16.04
C LEU A 34 -0.28 1.99 -15.61
N PRO A 35 0.10 2.89 -16.54
CA PRO A 35 0.85 4.11 -16.20
C PRO A 35 0.12 4.97 -15.17
N GLY A 36 0.88 5.62 -14.28
CA GLY A 36 0.34 6.41 -13.17
C GLY A 36 -0.31 5.60 -12.04
N VAL A 37 -0.49 4.29 -12.20
CA VAL A 37 -1.07 3.41 -11.16
C VAL A 37 0.01 2.56 -10.51
N ARG A 38 0.08 2.65 -9.18
CA ARG A 38 1.10 1.99 -8.36
C ARG A 38 0.47 1.21 -7.20
N ILE A 39 1.09 0.10 -6.83
CA ILE A 39 0.74 -0.70 -5.66
C ILE A 39 1.74 -0.40 -4.55
N VAL A 40 1.23 -0.09 -3.36
CA VAL A 40 2.02 0.27 -2.17
C VAL A 40 1.46 -0.43 -0.94
N GLY A 41 2.18 -0.36 0.17
CA GLY A 41 1.71 -0.95 1.42
C GLY A 41 2.01 -2.44 1.53
N ASP A 42 1.17 -3.15 2.27
CA ASP A 42 1.37 -4.57 2.63
C ASP A 42 1.43 -5.49 1.40
N LEU A 43 0.77 -5.10 0.31
CA LEU A 43 0.81 -5.81 -0.98
C LEU A 43 2.19 -5.81 -1.66
N THR A 44 3.15 -5.05 -1.14
CA THR A 44 4.53 -4.99 -1.64
C THR A 44 5.51 -5.87 -0.88
N GLY A 45 5.06 -6.59 0.16
CA GLY A 45 5.90 -7.55 0.86
C GLY A 45 5.59 -7.66 2.36
N ILE A 46 6.47 -7.13 3.20
CA ILE A 46 6.39 -7.29 4.65
C ILE A 46 5.31 -6.33 5.22
N PRO A 47 4.24 -6.83 5.88
CA PRO A 47 3.13 -6.02 6.36
C PRO A 47 3.49 -5.31 7.68
N LEU A 48 4.45 -4.38 7.59
CA LEU A 48 4.83 -3.51 8.71
C LEU A 48 4.53 -2.07 8.32
N LEU A 49 3.80 -1.38 9.20
CA LEU A 49 3.36 0.00 8.99
C LEU A 49 4.49 0.92 8.49
N LYS A 50 5.70 0.80 9.04
CA LYS A 50 6.87 1.58 8.60
C LYS A 50 7.23 1.35 7.13
N PHE A 51 7.21 0.10 6.67
CA PHE A 51 7.47 -0.23 5.27
C PHE A 51 6.32 0.19 4.38
N SER A 52 5.08 0.03 4.85
CA SER A 52 3.88 0.44 4.11
C SER A 52 3.83 1.95 3.89
N SER A 53 4.17 2.75 4.90
CA SER A 53 4.32 4.21 4.75
C SER A 53 5.49 4.59 3.84
N LYS A 54 6.62 3.87 3.92
CA LYS A 54 7.79 4.15 3.08
C LYS A 54 7.51 3.89 1.60
N THR A 55 6.91 2.75 1.27
CA THR A 55 6.57 2.41 -0.12
C THR A 55 5.56 3.40 -0.70
N GLY A 56 4.57 3.84 0.08
CA GLY A 56 3.67 4.93 -0.29
C GLY A 56 4.41 6.22 -0.65
N ALA A 57 5.32 6.69 0.23
CA ALA A 57 6.08 7.90 -0.02
C ALA A 57 7.01 7.79 -1.24
N ASP A 58 7.64 6.63 -1.44
CA ASP A 58 8.55 6.40 -2.56
C ASP A 58 7.79 6.32 -3.90
N ALA A 59 6.59 5.74 -3.91
CA ALA A 59 5.72 5.71 -5.09
C ALA A 59 5.28 7.12 -5.52
N VAL A 60 4.88 7.97 -4.56
CA VAL A 60 4.52 9.37 -4.87
C VAL A 60 5.72 10.13 -5.42
N ARG A 61 6.92 9.97 -4.82
CA ARG A 61 8.15 10.58 -5.35
C ARG A 61 8.46 10.12 -6.77
N ALA A 62 8.23 8.85 -7.08
CA ALA A 62 8.43 8.31 -8.42
C ALA A 62 7.44 8.91 -9.42
N ILE A 63 6.15 9.03 -9.08
CA ILE A 63 5.12 9.69 -9.91
C ILE A 63 5.54 11.13 -10.23
N LEU A 64 6.00 11.89 -9.23
CA LEU A 64 6.45 13.28 -9.43
C LEU A 64 7.67 13.42 -10.35
N GLN A 65 8.40 12.34 -10.62
CA GLN A 65 9.55 12.30 -11.53
C GLN A 65 9.17 11.86 -12.95
N GLU A 66 7.93 11.43 -13.19
CA GLU A 66 7.46 11.01 -14.51
C GLU A 66 7.28 12.22 -15.44
N ALA A 67 7.69 12.08 -16.69
CA ALA A 67 7.70 13.18 -17.66
C ALA A 67 6.29 13.64 -18.08
N ASP A 68 5.31 12.75 -17.98
CA ASP A 68 3.91 12.97 -18.29
C ASP A 68 3.07 13.40 -17.07
N PHE A 69 3.66 13.44 -15.87
CA PHE A 69 2.98 13.99 -14.70
C PHE A 69 2.81 15.51 -14.86
N LYS A 70 1.55 15.93 -14.96
CA LYS A 70 1.16 17.34 -15.04
C LYS A 70 0.39 17.69 -13.79
N ARG A 71 0.95 18.60 -13.00
CA ARG A 71 0.23 19.19 -11.88
C ARG A 71 -1.01 19.90 -12.39
N ALA A 72 -2.15 19.70 -11.74
CA ALA A 72 -3.37 20.42 -12.01
C ALA A 72 -3.10 21.93 -11.93
N ASN A 73 -3.63 22.68 -12.88
CA ASN A 73 -3.68 24.14 -12.74
C ASN A 73 -4.67 24.46 -11.62
N ASN A 74 -4.27 25.29 -10.66
CA ASN A 74 -5.02 25.69 -9.44
C ASN A 74 -6.43 26.31 -9.70
N SER A 75 -6.89 26.37 -10.94
CA SER A 75 -8.19 26.90 -11.35
C SER A 75 -9.33 25.90 -11.13
N ASP A 76 -9.04 24.60 -11.13
CA ASP A 76 -10.05 23.55 -11.00
C ASP A 76 -9.91 22.83 -9.65
N VAL A 77 -10.75 23.22 -8.69
CA VAL A 77 -10.69 22.75 -7.29
C VAL A 77 -11.11 21.27 -7.18
N GLU A 78 -11.81 20.72 -8.18
CA GLU A 78 -12.26 19.34 -8.18
C GLU A 78 -11.22 18.36 -8.74
N LEU A 79 -10.19 18.86 -9.44
CA LEU A 79 -9.14 18.03 -10.00
C LEU A 79 -8.04 17.74 -8.96
N LEU A 80 -7.97 16.48 -8.52
CA LEU A 80 -6.94 16.00 -7.61
C LEU A 80 -5.67 15.55 -8.35
N ASP A 81 -4.50 15.94 -7.84
CA ASP A 81 -3.18 15.51 -8.36
C ASP A 81 -2.86 14.03 -8.01
N LEU A 82 -3.47 13.50 -6.95
CA LEU A 82 -3.22 12.15 -6.43
C LEU A 82 -4.47 11.61 -5.72
N ALA A 83 -4.80 10.37 -6.00
CA ALA A 83 -5.77 9.59 -5.23
C ALA A 83 -5.07 8.39 -4.57
N ILE A 84 -5.34 8.18 -3.28
CA ILE A 84 -4.89 6.99 -2.55
C ILE A 84 -6.12 6.14 -2.26
N ILE A 85 -6.10 4.89 -2.72
CA ILE A 85 -7.20 3.94 -2.57
C ILE A 85 -6.73 2.80 -1.67
N GLY A 86 -7.41 2.57 -0.56
CA GLY A 86 -7.07 1.53 0.41
C GLY A 86 -7.86 1.68 1.71
N GLY A 87 -7.79 0.68 2.59
CA GLY A 87 -8.46 0.62 3.90
C GLY A 87 -7.68 -0.22 4.89
#